data_AF-A0AAN8MNZ0-F1
#
_entry.id   AF-A0AAN8MNZ0-F1
#
_cell.length_a   1.000
_cell.length_b   1.000
_cell.length_c   1.000
_cell.angle_alpha   90.00
_cell.angle_beta   90.00
_cell.angle_gamma   90.00
#
_symmetry.space_group_name_H-M   'P 1'
#
loop_
_entity.id
_entity.type
_entity.pdbx_description
1 polymer ?
#
loop_
_entity_poly.entity_id
_entity_poly.type
_entity_poly.pdbx_seq_one_letter_code
_entity_poly.pdbx_strand_id
1 'polypeptide(L)'
;MKFTSTLLPLLALASGLTATPVPAEESSILEARAVAGPTTFKITNFYNYGRPHSAVAHMGFSWESASGAKANCSASKTGQIATTPMYTRCTKPGVGFGFDRILTGYLFTVTFRYNRDKNIDTAAFYIPDQHVKRTNNTANPNANYYYIDYPANFTLAANPFVVNATHGPVLT
;
A
#
# COMPACT_ATOMS: atom_id res chain seq x y z
N MET A 1 20.68 0.94 -63.68
CA MET A 1 20.87 0.80 -62.23
C MET A 1 19.51 0.99 -61.57
N LYS A 2 18.97 -0.02 -60.87
CA LYS A 2 17.72 0.10 -60.10
C LYS A 2 17.99 -0.38 -58.68
N PHE A 3 17.82 0.53 -57.73
CA PHE A 3 17.83 0.28 -56.29
C PHE A 3 16.49 -0.33 -55.90
N THR A 4 16.52 -1.42 -55.13
CA THR A 4 15.36 -1.92 -54.40
C THR A 4 15.74 -2.09 -52.93
N SER A 5 15.03 -1.31 -52.12
CA SER A 5 15.18 -1.10 -50.69
C SER A 5 14.97 -2.38 -49.88
N THR A 6 15.85 -2.60 -48.91
CA THR A 6 15.69 -3.51 -47.77
C THR A 6 14.57 -3.01 -46.86
N LEU A 7 13.58 -3.87 -46.59
CA LEU A 7 12.54 -3.67 -45.58
C LEU A 7 12.96 -4.44 -44.32
N LEU A 8 13.36 -3.71 -43.28
CA LEU A 8 13.55 -4.22 -41.92
C LEU A 8 12.22 -4.10 -41.16
N PRO A 9 11.63 -5.21 -40.66
CA PRO A 9 10.51 -5.11 -39.74
C PRO A 9 11.03 -4.82 -38.33
N LEU A 10 10.68 -3.64 -37.81
CA LEU A 10 10.78 -3.26 -36.41
C LEU A 10 9.87 -4.18 -35.58
N LEU A 11 10.47 -5.12 -34.83
CA LEU A 11 9.80 -5.87 -33.77
C LEU A 11 9.61 -4.96 -32.55
N ALA A 12 8.51 -4.22 -32.53
CA ALA A 12 8.00 -3.61 -31.31
C ALA A 12 7.25 -4.67 -30.49
N LEU A 13 7.92 -5.27 -29.51
CA LEU A 13 7.26 -6.06 -28.47
C LEU A 13 6.59 -5.09 -27.48
N ALA A 14 5.30 -4.83 -27.69
CA ALA A 14 4.44 -4.26 -26.67
C ALA A 14 4.27 -5.28 -25.54
N SER A 15 4.97 -5.07 -24.42
CA SER A 15 4.77 -5.84 -23.19
C SER A 15 3.38 -5.54 -22.64
N GLY A 16 2.42 -6.42 -22.90
CA GLY A 16 1.12 -6.41 -22.23
C GLY A 16 1.31 -6.70 -20.74
N LEU A 17 1.25 -5.66 -19.90
CA LEU A 17 0.96 -5.82 -18.49
C LEU A 17 -0.49 -6.32 -18.38
N THR A 18 -0.68 -7.64 -18.33
CA THR A 18 -1.94 -8.22 -17.86
C THR A 18 -1.96 -8.09 -16.34
N ALA A 19 -2.44 -6.94 -15.85
CA ALA A 19 -2.89 -6.83 -14.48
C ALA A 19 -4.04 -7.83 -14.28
N THR A 20 -3.75 -8.97 -13.65
CA THR A 20 -4.79 -9.93 -13.30
C THR A 20 -5.73 -9.28 -12.28
N PRO A 21 -7.05 -9.24 -12.55
CA PRO A 21 -7.99 -8.69 -11.59
C PRO A 21 -8.01 -9.58 -10.35
N VAL A 22 -7.70 -8.96 -9.21
CA VAL A 22 -7.75 -9.60 -7.89
C VAL A 22 -9.21 -9.93 -7.58
N PRO A 23 -9.57 -11.20 -7.30
CA PRO A 23 -10.96 -11.58 -7.04
C PRO A 23 -11.46 -10.91 -5.75
N ALA A 24 -12.57 -10.18 -5.87
CA ALA A 24 -13.28 -9.56 -4.75
C ALA A 24 -14.06 -10.65 -4.00
N GLU A 25 -13.71 -10.93 -2.75
CA GLU A 25 -14.50 -11.82 -1.91
C GLU A 25 -15.58 -11.04 -1.15
N GLU A 26 -16.82 -11.50 -1.32
CA GLU A 26 -18.05 -10.92 -0.80
C GLU A 26 -18.17 -11.07 0.73
N SER A 27 -18.26 -9.94 1.43
CA SER A 27 -19.14 -9.80 2.58
C SER A 27 -19.54 -8.33 2.71
N SER A 28 -20.81 -8.04 2.41
CA SER A 28 -21.35 -6.69 2.34
C SER A 28 -21.60 -6.11 3.73
N ILE A 29 -20.88 -5.05 4.09
CA ILE A 29 -21.39 -4.03 5.01
C ILE A 29 -21.70 -2.83 4.13
N LEU A 30 -23.00 -2.58 3.89
CA LEU A 30 -23.50 -1.42 3.16
C LEU A 30 -23.25 -0.15 3.99
N GLU A 31 -22.07 0.44 3.86
CA GLU A 31 -21.81 1.80 4.32
C GLU A 31 -21.89 2.77 3.12
N ALA A 32 -23.11 3.21 2.82
CA ALA A 32 -23.33 4.35 1.94
C ALA A 32 -22.99 5.64 2.71
N ARG A 33 -21.75 6.12 2.59
CA ARG A 33 -21.39 7.45 3.13
C ARG A 33 -21.89 8.54 2.19
N ALA A 34 -22.72 9.45 2.72
CA ALA A 34 -22.81 10.80 2.21
C ALA A 34 -21.46 11.50 2.43
N VAL A 35 -20.95 12.14 1.38
CA VAL A 35 -19.66 12.84 1.37
C VAL A 35 -19.79 14.12 2.22
N ALA A 36 -19.69 14.01 3.54
CA ALA A 36 -19.79 15.13 4.46
C ALA A 36 -18.80 14.98 5.62
N GLY A 37 -17.49 15.04 5.30
CA GLY A 37 -16.42 15.09 6.28
C GLY A 37 -15.10 14.51 5.73
N PRO A 38 -13.94 14.90 6.29
CA PRO A 38 -12.67 14.31 5.91
C PRO A 38 -12.68 12.82 6.28
N THR A 39 -12.49 11.95 5.28
CA THR A 39 -12.27 10.52 5.54
C THR A 39 -10.89 10.35 6.15
N THR A 40 -10.78 9.61 7.25
CA THR A 40 -9.49 9.34 7.91
C THR A 40 -9.30 7.87 8.18
N PHE A 41 -8.04 7.42 8.16
CA PHE A 41 -7.62 6.11 8.60
C PHE A 41 -6.74 6.25 9.83
N LYS A 42 -7.13 5.61 10.92
CA LYS A 42 -6.31 5.50 12.13
C LYS A 42 -5.45 4.25 12.01
N ILE A 43 -4.14 4.43 12.11
CA ILE A 43 -3.15 3.37 12.14
C ILE A 43 -2.64 3.25 13.56
N THR A 44 -2.64 2.04 14.10
CA THR A 44 -2.13 1.75 15.45
C THR A 44 -1.24 0.53 15.44
N ASN A 45 -0.35 0.41 16.41
CA ASN A 45 0.62 -0.68 16.51
C ASN A 45 1.44 -0.87 15.23
N PHE A 46 1.80 0.23 14.55
CA PHE A 46 2.66 0.16 13.37
C PHE A 46 4.06 -0.30 13.77
N TYR A 47 4.54 -1.37 13.13
CA TYR A 47 5.88 -1.89 13.32
C TYR A 47 6.50 -2.34 12.00
N ASN A 48 7.83 -2.25 11.94
CA ASN A 48 8.68 -2.94 10.97
C ASN A 48 9.95 -3.37 11.70
N TYR A 49 10.12 -4.68 11.93
CA TYR A 49 11.21 -5.22 12.75
C TYR A 49 11.82 -6.48 12.14
N GLY A 50 13.07 -6.74 12.52
CA GLY A 50 13.78 -7.98 12.25
C GLY A 50 14.10 -8.70 13.55
N ARG A 51 14.35 -10.01 13.46
CA ARG A 51 14.82 -10.81 14.60
C ARG A 51 16.30 -11.14 14.44
N PRO A 52 17.09 -11.16 15.53
CA PRO A 52 18.45 -11.68 15.49
C PRO A 52 18.47 -13.09 14.93
N HIS A 53 19.46 -13.40 14.11
CA HIS A 53 19.62 -14.69 13.43
C HIS A 53 18.48 -15.10 12.47
N SER A 54 17.54 -14.20 12.18
CA SER A 54 16.53 -14.39 11.14
C SER A 54 16.85 -13.52 9.93
N ALA A 55 16.75 -14.11 8.73
CA ALA A 55 16.77 -13.37 7.49
C ALA A 55 15.41 -12.72 7.17
N VAL A 56 14.39 -12.92 8.01
CA VAL A 56 13.01 -12.45 7.79
C VAL A 56 12.74 -11.19 8.61
N ALA A 57 12.23 -10.18 7.93
CA ALA A 57 11.66 -8.99 8.52
C ALA A 57 10.13 -9.07 8.51
N HIS A 58 9.51 -8.42 9.48
CA HIS A 58 8.07 -8.39 9.68
C HIS A 58 7.58 -6.96 9.75
N MET A 59 6.44 -6.69 9.12
CA MET A 59 5.69 -5.46 9.33
C MET A 59 4.23 -5.73 9.63
N GLY A 60 3.59 -4.78 10.29
CA GLY A 60 2.17 -4.84 10.53
C GLY A 60 1.64 -3.64 11.28
N PHE A 61 0.32 -3.58 11.34
CA PHE A 61 -0.45 -2.54 12.01
C PHE A 61 -1.91 -2.96 12.12
N SER A 62 -2.64 -2.29 12.99
CA SER A 62 -4.10 -2.28 12.99
C SER A 62 -4.59 -1.01 12.32
N TRP A 63 -5.62 -1.14 11.49
CA TRP A 63 -6.27 -0.08 10.75
C TRP A 63 -7.70 0.08 11.22
N GLU A 64 -8.16 1.33 11.32
CA GLU A 64 -9.54 1.69 11.62
C GLU A 64 -9.98 2.84 10.71
N SER A 65 -11.11 2.69 10.02
CA SER A 65 -11.73 3.78 9.26
C SER A 65 -12.48 4.73 10.19
N ALA A 66 -12.78 5.93 9.69
CA ALA A 66 -13.70 6.85 10.35
C ALA A 66 -15.14 6.27 10.52
N SER A 67 -15.50 5.15 9.89
CA SER A 67 -16.78 4.46 10.08
C SER A 67 -16.72 3.36 11.14
N GLY A 68 -15.54 3.12 11.73
CA GLY A 68 -15.33 2.05 12.70
C GLY A 68 -15.05 0.69 12.06
N ALA A 69 -14.87 0.61 10.74
CA ALA A 69 -14.35 -0.58 10.09
C ALA A 69 -12.92 -0.85 10.59
N LYS A 70 -12.61 -2.08 11.00
CA LYS A 70 -11.29 -2.45 11.53
C LYS A 70 -10.64 -3.57 10.72
N ALA A 71 -9.32 -3.55 10.63
CA ALA A 71 -8.52 -4.59 9.98
C ALA A 71 -7.15 -4.72 10.65
N ASN A 72 -6.64 -5.95 10.77
CA ASN A 72 -5.23 -6.21 11.03
C ASN A 72 -4.51 -6.49 9.71
N CYS A 73 -3.35 -5.86 9.53
CA CYS A 73 -2.53 -5.91 8.33
C CYS A 73 -1.13 -6.37 8.71
N SER A 74 -0.57 -7.35 8.01
CA SER A 74 0.77 -7.85 8.27
C SER A 74 1.41 -8.42 7.02
N ALA A 75 2.72 -8.25 6.90
CA ALA A 75 3.52 -8.86 5.84
C ALA A 75 4.90 -9.25 6.39
N SER A 76 5.55 -10.17 5.69
CA SER A 76 6.94 -10.54 5.96
C SER A 76 7.72 -10.66 4.67
N LYS A 77 9.00 -10.31 4.72
CA LYS A 77 9.91 -10.39 3.58
C LYS A 77 11.28 -10.85 4.04
N THR A 78 11.96 -11.64 3.21
CA THR A 78 13.38 -11.91 3.39
C THR A 78 14.19 -10.65 3.09
N GLY A 79 15.07 -10.26 4.01
CA GLY A 79 15.93 -9.09 3.92
C GLY A 79 15.84 -8.22 5.16
N GLN A 80 16.32 -6.99 5.02
CA GLN A 80 16.35 -6.04 6.13
C GLN A 80 14.96 -5.44 6.35
N ILE A 81 14.43 -4.65 5.42
CA ILE A 81 13.12 -4.00 5.66
C ILE A 81 12.00 -4.82 5.02
N ALA A 82 10.96 -5.09 5.80
CA ALA A 82 9.76 -5.76 5.29
C ALA A 82 8.98 -4.79 4.39
N THR A 83 9.32 -4.75 3.10
CA THR A 83 8.55 -4.06 2.06
C THR A 83 7.48 -4.99 1.52
N THR A 84 6.39 -4.44 1.00
CA THR A 84 5.33 -5.22 0.39
C THR A 84 4.69 -4.47 -0.77
N PRO A 85 4.41 -5.11 -1.91
CA PRO A 85 3.78 -4.43 -3.02
C PRO A 85 2.34 -4.04 -2.67
N MET A 86 1.88 -2.94 -3.24
CA MET A 86 0.45 -2.69 -3.34
C MET A 86 -0.17 -3.68 -4.34
N TYR A 87 -1.18 -4.49 -4.03
CA TYR A 87 -2.12 -4.48 -2.91
C TYR A 87 -1.95 -5.74 -2.03
N THR A 88 -1.37 -5.59 -0.83
CA THR A 88 -1.25 -6.66 0.16
C THR A 88 -2.50 -6.71 1.04
N ARG A 89 -3.21 -7.83 1.03
CA ARG A 89 -4.52 -7.97 1.71
C ARG A 89 -4.37 -7.92 3.24
N CYS A 90 -5.28 -7.20 3.89
CA CYS A 90 -5.48 -7.28 5.33
C CYS A 90 -6.58 -8.30 5.66
N THR A 91 -6.79 -8.55 6.95
CA THR A 91 -7.83 -9.46 7.46
C THR A 91 -9.26 -9.05 7.09
N LYS A 92 -9.53 -7.76 6.84
CA LYS A 92 -10.83 -7.28 6.38
C LYS A 92 -10.87 -7.25 4.84
N PRO A 93 -11.86 -7.88 4.19
CA PRO A 93 -12.07 -7.75 2.75
C PRO A 93 -12.18 -6.27 2.33
N GLY A 94 -11.59 -5.95 1.18
CA GLY A 94 -11.53 -4.58 0.69
C GLY A 94 -10.48 -3.70 1.38
N VAL A 95 -9.77 -4.15 2.42
CA VAL A 95 -8.62 -3.40 2.98
C VAL A 95 -7.31 -4.01 2.52
N GLY A 96 -6.40 -3.17 2.05
CA GLY A 96 -5.07 -3.58 1.65
C GLY A 96 -4.06 -2.46 1.74
N PHE A 97 -2.78 -2.83 1.69
CA PHE A 97 -1.69 -1.89 1.88
C PHE A 97 -0.47 -2.22 1.02
N GLY A 98 0.37 -1.21 0.86
CA GLY A 98 1.67 -1.29 0.21
C GLY A 98 2.70 -0.57 1.08
N PHE A 99 3.93 -1.05 1.05
CA PHE A 99 5.06 -0.43 1.68
C PHE A 99 6.29 -0.60 0.82
N ASP A 100 6.54 0.39 -0.03
CA ASP A 100 7.52 0.29 -1.11
C ASP A 100 8.69 1.24 -0.87
N ARG A 101 9.89 0.80 -1.26
CA ARG A 101 11.07 1.66 -1.30
C ARG A 101 10.92 2.62 -2.48
N ILE A 102 11.00 3.91 -2.22
CA ILE A 102 11.16 4.94 -3.25
C ILE A 102 12.51 5.65 -3.06
N LEU A 103 12.90 6.54 -3.97
CA LEU A 103 14.21 7.19 -4.06
C LEU A 103 14.92 7.34 -2.69
N THR A 104 14.46 8.27 -1.85
CA THR A 104 15.11 8.66 -0.58
C THR A 104 14.30 8.27 0.65
N GLY A 105 13.48 7.21 0.55
CA GLY A 105 12.64 6.77 1.65
C GLY A 105 11.65 5.67 1.27
N TYR A 106 10.56 5.58 2.01
CA TYR A 106 9.53 4.57 1.81
C TYR A 106 8.16 5.22 1.68
N LEU A 107 7.35 4.70 0.77
CA LEU A 107 5.96 5.08 0.62
C LEU A 107 5.10 3.99 1.26
N PHE A 108 4.38 4.37 2.31
CA PHE A 108 3.31 3.55 2.86
C PHE A 108 1.98 3.99 2.25
N THR A 109 1.20 3.04 1.75
CA THR A 109 -0.12 3.28 1.17
C THR A 109 -1.11 2.30 1.77
N VAL A 110 -2.31 2.78 2.11
CA VAL A 110 -3.45 1.95 2.50
C VAL A 110 -4.62 2.28 1.62
N THR A 111 -5.40 1.27 1.28
CA THR A 111 -6.61 1.40 0.49
C THR A 111 -7.74 0.63 1.14
N PHE A 112 -8.92 1.24 1.15
CA PHE A 112 -10.17 0.62 1.54
C PHE A 112 -11.16 0.71 0.39
N ARG A 113 -11.47 -0.44 -0.20
CA ARG A 113 -12.52 -0.63 -1.20
C ARG A 113 -13.79 -1.09 -0.51
N TYR A 114 -14.89 -0.45 -0.84
CA TYR A 114 -16.19 -0.76 -0.27
C TYR A 114 -17.29 -0.51 -1.29
N ASN A 115 -18.52 -0.90 -0.94
CA ASN A 115 -19.67 -0.79 -1.83
C ASN A 115 -19.44 -1.51 -3.19
N ARG A 116 -19.01 -2.77 -3.12
CA ARG A 116 -18.68 -3.60 -4.31
C ARG A 116 -17.61 -2.95 -5.19
N ASP A 117 -16.52 -2.50 -4.57
CA ASP A 117 -15.37 -1.83 -5.21
C ASP A 117 -15.71 -0.53 -5.99
N LYS A 118 -16.92 0.02 -5.83
CA LYS A 118 -17.32 1.27 -6.48
C LYS A 118 -16.70 2.49 -5.82
N ASN A 119 -16.36 2.37 -4.54
CA ASN A 119 -15.71 3.41 -3.77
C ASN A 119 -14.37 2.89 -3.26
N ILE A 120 -13.36 3.74 -3.36
CA ILE A 120 -11.99 3.45 -2.97
C ILE A 120 -11.45 4.64 -2.20
N ASP A 121 -11.24 4.46 -0.91
CA ASP A 121 -10.56 5.46 -0.09
C ASP A 121 -9.08 5.08 0.00
N THR A 122 -8.18 6.01 -0.31
CA THR A 122 -6.73 5.76 -0.25
C THR A 122 -6.03 6.78 0.62
N ALA A 123 -5.06 6.34 1.41
CA ALA A 123 -4.21 7.23 2.17
C ALA A 123 -2.76 6.79 2.00
N ALA A 124 -1.84 7.75 1.98
CA ALA A 124 -0.42 7.46 1.92
C ALA A 124 0.36 8.40 2.82
N PHE A 125 1.50 7.93 3.30
CA PHE A 125 2.51 8.79 3.90
C PHE A 125 3.90 8.35 3.49
N TYR A 126 4.80 9.32 3.48
CA TYR A 126 6.19 9.14 3.13
C TYR A 126 7.05 9.06 4.39
N ILE A 127 7.95 8.08 4.44
CA ILE A 127 8.94 7.90 5.49
C ILE A 127 10.31 8.22 4.89
N PRO A 128 10.92 9.36 5.22
CA PRO A 128 12.26 9.67 4.76
C PRO A 128 13.29 8.71 5.35
N ASP A 129 14.40 8.48 4.64
CA ASP A 129 15.50 7.61 5.09
C ASP A 129 16.07 7.98 6.47
N GLN A 130 15.92 9.22 6.92
CA GLN A 130 16.35 9.68 8.25
C GLN A 130 15.63 8.94 9.39
N HIS A 131 14.44 8.42 9.11
CA HIS A 131 13.65 7.59 10.02
C HIS A 131 13.93 6.10 9.85
N VAL A 132 14.82 5.72 8.94
CA VAL A 132 15.22 4.32 8.74
C VAL A 132 16.46 4.08 9.61
N LYS A 133 16.23 3.49 10.79
CA LYS A 133 17.29 3.21 11.75
C LYS A 133 17.29 1.73 12.03
N ARG A 134 18.48 1.11 12.00
CA ARG A 134 18.67 -0.22 12.57
C ARG A 134 19.09 -0.05 14.02
N THR A 135 18.13 0.00 14.93
CA THR A 135 18.46 0.09 16.36
C THR A 135 18.87 -1.30 16.83
N ASN A 136 20.18 -1.57 16.87
CA ASN A 136 20.69 -2.78 17.49
C ASN A 136 20.65 -2.60 19.01
N ASN A 137 19.88 -3.42 19.71
CA ASN A 137 19.84 -3.38 21.17
C ASN A 137 21.14 -4.01 21.71
N THR A 138 22.14 -3.18 22.01
CA THR A 138 23.43 -3.65 22.53
C THR A 138 23.32 -4.29 23.91
N ALA A 139 22.29 -3.96 24.70
CA ALA A 139 22.03 -4.56 26.00
C ALA A 139 21.38 -5.95 25.90
N ASN A 140 20.66 -6.24 24.81
CA ASN A 140 20.12 -7.55 24.51
C ASN A 140 20.28 -7.87 23.01
N PRO A 141 21.39 -8.52 22.61
CA PRO A 141 21.65 -8.85 21.21
C PRO A 141 20.64 -9.83 20.61
N ASN A 142 19.80 -10.48 21.44
CA ASN A 142 18.72 -11.37 21.02
C ASN A 142 17.36 -10.66 20.89
N ALA A 143 17.28 -9.36 21.17
CA ALA A 143 16.04 -8.60 21.01
C ALA A 143 15.75 -8.25 19.55
N ASN A 144 14.47 -8.07 19.24
CA ASN A 144 14.04 -7.55 17.93
C ASN A 144 14.62 -6.16 17.70
N TYR A 145 15.00 -5.89 16.45
CA TYR A 145 15.46 -4.57 16.04
C TYR A 145 14.41 -3.94 15.12
N TYR A 146 13.96 -2.75 15.46
CA TYR A 146 13.09 -1.95 14.62
C TYR A 146 13.91 -1.34 13.49
N TYR A 147 13.34 -1.31 12.29
CA TYR A 147 13.95 -0.69 11.11
C TYR A 147 13.44 0.71 10.82
N ILE A 148 12.26 1.05 11.35
CA ILE A 148 11.58 2.31 11.11
C ILE A 148 11.32 2.96 12.45
N ASP A 149 11.92 4.13 12.64
CA ASP A 149 11.74 5.02 13.78
C ASP A 149 10.65 6.05 13.44
N TYR A 150 9.40 5.58 13.49
CA TYR A 150 8.20 6.36 13.21
C TYR A 150 7.13 6.04 14.27
N PRO A 151 6.23 6.97 14.62
CA PRO A 151 5.19 6.71 15.61
C PRO A 151 4.39 5.45 15.31
N ALA A 152 4.20 4.61 16.32
CA ALA A 152 3.38 3.40 16.19
C ALA A 152 1.89 3.71 15.98
N ASN A 153 1.45 4.93 16.29
CA ASN A 153 0.07 5.36 16.19
C ASN A 153 -0.01 6.71 15.49
N PHE A 154 -0.82 6.80 14.43
CA PHE A 154 -1.02 8.03 13.67
C PHE A 154 -2.33 7.97 12.88
N THR A 155 -2.78 9.12 12.41
CA THR A 155 -3.99 9.25 11.59
C THR A 155 -3.61 9.79 10.21
N LEU A 156 -4.10 9.14 9.17
CA LEU A 156 -3.94 9.59 7.78
C LEU A 156 -5.25 10.16 7.27
N ALA A 157 -5.17 11.28 6.55
CA ALA A 157 -6.27 11.73 5.71
C ALA A 157 -6.38 10.81 4.49
N ALA A 158 -7.57 10.29 4.24
CA ALA A 158 -7.85 9.44 3.10
C ALA A 158 -8.54 10.25 2.00
N ASN A 159 -8.08 10.08 0.78
CA ASN A 159 -8.66 10.62 -0.43
C ASN A 159 -9.72 9.64 -0.96
N PRO A 160 -11.00 10.04 -0.97
CA PRO A 160 -12.06 9.21 -1.53
C PRO A 160 -12.04 9.29 -3.06
N PHE A 161 -12.08 8.13 -3.71
CA PHE A 161 -12.26 7.98 -5.14
C PHE A 161 -13.53 7.19 -5.42
N VAL A 162 -14.41 7.74 -6.26
CA VAL A 162 -15.61 7.05 -6.72
C VAL A 162 -15.37 6.61 -8.16
N VAL A 163 -15.41 5.31 -8.41
CA VAL A 163 -15.05 4.69 -9.70
C VAL A 163 -16.06 5.03 -10.82
N ASN A 164 -17.21 5.61 -10.47
CA ASN A 164 -18.24 6.11 -11.41
C ASN A 164 -18.40 7.64 -11.39
N ALA A 165 -17.33 8.41 -11.18
CA ALA A 165 -17.40 9.86 -11.40
C ALA A 165 -17.67 10.12 -12.90
N THR A 166 -18.88 10.56 -13.23
CA THR A 166 -19.17 11.14 -14.55
C THR A 166 -18.28 12.37 -14.71
N HIS A 167 -17.33 12.31 -15.65
CA HIS A 167 -16.61 13.49 -16.06
C HIS A 167 -17.65 14.51 -16.54
N GLY A 168 -17.76 15.66 -15.85
CA GLY A 168 -18.52 16.79 -16.35
C GLY A 168 -18.01 17.19 -17.73
N PRO A 169 -18.83 17.89 -18.55
CA PRO A 169 -18.39 18.31 -19.88
C PRO A 169 -17.06 19.05 -19.78
N VAL A 170 -16.07 18.58 -20.53
CA VAL A 170 -14.83 19.32 -20.74
C VAL A 170 -15.25 20.57 -21.51
N LEU A 171 -15.17 21.73 -20.86
CA LEU A 171 -15.27 23.01 -21.55
C LEU A 171 -14.03 23.12 -22.44
N THR A 172 -14.22 22.83 -23.73
CA THR A 172 -13.25 23.09 -24.80
C THR A 172 -13.13 24.57 -25.07
#